data_AF-A0A645GXN8-F1
#
_entry.id   AF-A0A645GXN8-F1
#
_cell.length_a   1.000
_cell.length_b   1.000
_cell.length_c   1.000
_cell.angle_alpha   90.00
_cell.angle_beta   90.00
_cell.angle_gamma   90.00
#
_symmetry.space_group_name_H-M   'P 1'
#
loop_
_entity.id
_entity.type
_entity.pdbx_description
1 polymer ?
#
loop_
_entity_poly.entity_id
_entity_poly.type
_entity_poly.pdbx_seq_one_letter_code
_entity_poly.pdbx_strand_id
1 'polypeptide(L)'
;MLVGFIILCGHILRTGLIRINPFFKNLPLFACCLIFSAIFCVLTQKAKKVNDMIDRKTVVRISGSALEYMITAALATTSISVFTTYAVPLIVVGASVALVTWFASFVLSKWVLPKDDCFETSVGLFGQCCGVLATGLLLLKVVDPDFQTNAATNITSSSTLGYTYQLQYTLVFTALIMTQPMFVYLWSWGLMLILLGAGMFFGKKYRKKAV
;
A
#
# COMPACT_ATOMS: atom_id res chain seq x y z
N MET A 1 -9.47 12.05 16.84
CA MET A 1 -10.16 11.16 17.81
C MET A 1 -10.19 9.70 17.35
N LEU A 2 -10.61 9.40 16.13
CA LEU A 2 -10.67 8.02 15.59
C LEU A 2 -9.33 7.26 15.63
N VAL A 3 -8.23 7.89 15.20
CA VAL A 3 -6.89 7.26 15.21
C VAL A 3 -6.45 6.88 16.63
N GLY A 4 -6.67 7.77 17.61
CA GLY A 4 -6.36 7.48 19.02
C GLY A 4 -7.21 6.37 19.61
N PHE A 5 -8.50 6.31 19.26
CA PHE A 5 -9.40 5.23 19.66
C PHE A 5 -8.93 3.87 19.11
N ILE A 6 -8.55 3.81 17.84
CA ILE A 6 -8.01 2.60 17.20
C ILE A 6 -6.73 2.13 17.89
N ILE A 7 -5.82 3.03 18.24
CA ILE A 7 -4.57 2.69 18.94
C ILE A 7 -4.87 2.14 20.34
N LEU A 8 -5.78 2.77 21.08
CA LEU A 8 -6.20 2.31 22.41
C LEU A 8 -6.80 0.91 22.34
N CYS A 9 -7.73 0.68 21.43
CA CYS A 9 -8.34 -0.63 21.22
C CYS A 9 -7.33 -1.68 20.74
N GLY A 10 -6.39 -1.31 19.86
CA GLY A 10 -5.29 -2.18 19.44
C GLY A 10 -4.38 -2.58 20.60
N HIS A 11 -4.11 -1.66 21.54
CA HIS A 11 -3.33 -1.94 22.75
C HIS A 11 -4.08 -2.87 23.71
N ILE A 12 -5.39 -2.65 23.91
CA ILE A 12 -6.25 -3.54 24.70
C ILE A 12 -6.29 -4.94 24.07
N LEU A 13 -6.47 -5.02 22.75
CA LEU A 13 -6.48 -6.28 22.00
C LEU A 13 -5.16 -7.03 22.18
N ARG A 14 -4.02 -6.36 22.01
CA ARG A 14 -2.69 -6.96 22.21
C ARG A 14 -2.53 -7.50 23.63
N THR A 15 -2.92 -6.71 24.63
CA THR A 15 -2.82 -7.10 26.05
C THR A 15 -3.73 -8.29 26.36
N GLY A 16 -4.92 -8.34 25.77
CA GLY A 16 -5.83 -9.49 25.87
C GLY A 16 -5.26 -10.75 25.22
N LEU A 17 -4.70 -10.64 24.00
CA LEU A 17 -4.11 -11.77 23.28
C LEU A 17 -2.91 -12.37 24.04
N ILE A 18 -2.06 -11.53 24.62
CA ILE A 18 -0.90 -11.98 25.43
C ILE A 18 -1.33 -12.77 26.66
N ARG A 19 -2.50 -12.45 27.27
CA ARG A 19 -3.03 -13.21 28.41
C ARG A 19 -3.54 -14.60 28.03
N ILE A 20 -3.96 -14.80 26.78
CA ILE A 20 -4.50 -16.08 26.30
C ILE A 20 -3.36 -17.04 25.94
N ASN A 21 -2.34 -16.56 25.23
CA ASN A 21 -1.18 -17.39 24.86
C ASN A 21 0.11 -16.56 24.78
N PRO A 22 1.21 -16.99 25.44
CA PRO A 22 2.50 -16.31 25.40
C PRO A 22 3.09 -16.18 23.98
N PHE A 23 2.63 -16.99 23.02
CA PHE A 23 2.95 -16.85 21.60
C PHE A 23 2.74 -15.42 21.06
N PHE A 24 1.69 -14.73 21.53
CA PHE A 24 1.34 -13.40 21.06
C PHE A 24 2.22 -12.27 21.63
N LYS A 25 3.21 -12.57 22.47
CA LYS A 25 4.13 -11.56 23.03
C LYS A 25 5.00 -10.91 21.94
N ASN A 26 5.33 -11.66 20.90
CA ASN A 26 6.11 -11.19 19.75
C ASN A 26 5.29 -10.41 18.72
N LEU A 27 3.96 -10.34 18.86
CA LEU A 27 3.16 -9.53 17.94
C LEU A 27 3.43 -8.04 18.17
N PRO A 28 3.85 -7.31 17.13
CA PRO A 28 4.06 -5.89 17.23
C PRO A 28 2.71 -5.16 17.36
N LEU A 29 2.71 -4.06 18.12
CA LEU A 29 1.48 -3.29 18.39
C LEU A 29 0.79 -2.82 17.11
N PHE A 30 1.56 -2.43 16.07
CA PHE A 30 0.99 -1.99 14.81
C PHE A 30 0.15 -3.09 14.13
N ALA A 31 0.58 -4.36 14.21
CA ALA A 31 -0.20 -5.46 13.62
C ALA A 31 -1.55 -5.62 14.33
N CYS A 32 -1.57 -5.51 15.67
CA CYS A 32 -2.83 -5.53 16.44
C CYS A 32 -3.73 -4.31 16.14
N CYS A 33 -3.15 -3.11 16.01
CA CYS A 33 -3.90 -1.91 15.62
C CYS A 33 -4.50 -2.05 14.22
N LEU A 34 -3.77 -2.63 13.27
CA LEU A 34 -4.29 -2.88 11.93
C LEU A 34 -5.41 -3.93 11.97
N ILE A 35 -5.28 -5.03 12.72
CA ILE A 35 -6.33 -6.07 12.83
C ILE A 35 -7.62 -5.45 13.37
N PHE A 36 -7.51 -4.66 14.43
CA PHE A 36 -8.65 -3.94 14.97
C PHE A 36 -9.24 -2.96 13.95
N SER A 37 -8.39 -2.22 13.21
CA SER A 37 -8.84 -1.29 12.16
C SER A 37 -9.62 -2.00 11.05
N ALA A 38 -9.18 -3.20 10.66
CA ALA A 38 -9.85 -4.00 9.64
C ALA A 38 -11.22 -4.47 10.12
N ILE A 39 -11.30 -5.00 11.35
CA ILE A 39 -12.57 -5.41 11.97
C ILE A 39 -13.51 -4.21 12.09
N PHE A 40 -13.00 -3.09 12.60
CA PHE A 40 -13.77 -1.85 12.72
C PHE A 40 -14.32 -1.41 11.36
N CYS A 41 -13.49 -1.39 10.31
CA CYS A 41 -13.91 -1.06 8.95
C CYS A 41 -15.02 -1.98 8.45
N VAL A 42 -14.87 -3.30 8.63
CA VAL A 42 -15.88 -4.30 8.21
C VAL A 42 -17.21 -4.11 8.94
N LEU A 43 -17.18 -3.77 10.23
CA LEU A 43 -18.38 -3.53 11.02
C LEU A 43 -19.05 -2.19 10.67
N THR A 44 -18.26 -1.15 10.37
CA THR A 44 -18.77 0.20 10.15
C THR A 44 -19.06 0.54 8.69
N GLN A 45 -18.60 -0.27 7.72
CA GLN A 45 -18.78 0.02 6.29
C GLN A 45 -20.25 0.23 5.87
N LYS A 46 -21.21 -0.43 6.55
CA LYS A 46 -22.65 -0.30 6.27
C LYS A 46 -23.32 0.85 7.06
N ALA A 47 -22.65 1.41 8.06
CA ALA A 47 -23.20 2.46 8.91
C ALA A 47 -22.90 3.84 8.32
N LYS A 48 -23.84 4.40 7.55
CA LYS A 48 -23.69 5.72 6.90
C LYS A 48 -23.27 6.83 7.88
N LYS A 49 -23.86 6.84 9.08
CA LYS A 49 -23.55 7.80 10.16
C LYS A 49 -22.08 7.75 10.61
N VAL A 50 -21.43 6.59 10.55
CA VAL A 50 -20.01 6.44 10.93
C VAL A 50 -19.09 6.89 9.81
N ASN A 51 -19.43 6.54 8.56
CA ASN A 51 -18.67 7.00 7.40
C ASN A 51 -18.67 8.52 7.26
N ASP A 52 -19.81 9.18 7.55
CA ASP A 52 -19.92 10.65 7.48
C ASP A 52 -19.12 11.36 8.59
N MET A 53 -18.83 10.68 9.71
CA MET A 53 -17.95 11.21 10.77
C MET A 53 -16.46 11.08 10.43
N ILE A 54 -16.08 10.26 9.44
CA ILE A 54 -14.68 10.03 9.07
C ILE A 54 -14.27 11.01 7.96
N ASP A 55 -13.61 12.09 8.33
CA ASP A 55 -12.99 12.98 7.35
C ASP A 55 -11.68 12.37 6.80
N ARG A 56 -11.77 11.83 5.58
CA ARG A 56 -10.63 11.27 4.85
C ARG A 56 -9.51 12.28 4.65
N LYS A 57 -9.80 13.58 4.46
CA LYS A 57 -8.76 14.60 4.24
C LYS A 57 -7.91 14.77 5.51
N THR A 58 -8.55 14.80 6.67
CA THR A 58 -7.87 14.86 7.95
C THR A 58 -7.04 13.59 8.21
N VAL A 59 -7.58 12.40 7.92
CA VAL A 59 -6.83 11.14 8.06
C VAL A 59 -5.57 11.14 7.18
N VAL A 60 -5.69 11.52 5.90
CA VAL A 60 -4.53 11.59 4.98
C VAL A 60 -3.48 12.60 5.46
N ARG A 61 -3.89 13.77 5.95
CA ARG A 61 -2.96 14.77 6.51
C ARG A 61 -2.20 14.24 7.73
N ILE A 62 -2.91 13.61 8.67
CA ILE A 62 -2.31 13.00 9.86
C ILE A 62 -1.34 11.88 9.46
N SER A 63 -1.74 11.01 8.54
CA SER A 63 -0.88 9.94 8.02
C SER A 63 0.38 10.49 7.36
N GLY A 64 0.26 11.56 6.58
CA GLY A 64 1.41 12.27 5.99
C GLY A 64 2.37 12.80 7.05
N SER A 65 1.88 13.54 8.04
CA SER A 65 2.72 14.05 9.12
C SER A 65 3.37 12.93 9.95
N ALA A 66 2.64 11.85 10.23
CA ALA A 66 3.18 10.69 10.94
C ALA A 66 4.30 9.98 10.17
N LEU A 67 4.20 9.94 8.83
CA LEU A 67 5.22 9.38 7.96
C LEU A 67 6.51 10.20 8.03
N GLU A 68 6.42 11.54 7.99
CA GLU A 68 7.59 12.43 8.14
C GLU A 68 8.28 12.24 9.51
N TYR A 69 7.49 12.12 10.59
CA TYR A 69 8.04 11.79 11.92
C TYR A 69 8.71 10.43 11.95
N MET A 70 8.13 9.42 11.29
CA MET A 70 8.72 8.08 11.20
C MET A 70 10.06 8.10 10.45
N ILE A 71 10.13 8.81 9.33
CA ILE A 71 11.39 8.99 8.58
C ILE A 71 12.43 9.69 9.46
N THR A 72 12.04 10.79 10.10
CA THR A 72 12.94 11.57 10.97
C THR A 72 13.46 10.71 12.13
N ALA A 73 12.59 9.93 12.78
CA ALA A 73 12.96 9.02 13.86
C ALA A 73 13.88 7.89 13.37
N ALA A 74 13.63 7.34 12.18
CA ALA A 74 14.48 6.32 11.58
C ALA A 74 15.88 6.86 11.26
N LEU A 75 15.96 8.08 10.70
CA LEU A 75 17.23 8.78 10.46
C LEU A 75 17.97 9.06 11.77
N ALA A 76 17.27 9.55 12.79
CA ALA A 76 17.86 9.83 14.10
C ALA A 76 18.38 8.57 14.82
N THR A 77 17.71 7.43 14.62
CA THR A 77 18.11 6.13 15.22
C THR A 77 19.24 5.46 14.45
N THR A 78 19.43 5.81 13.17
CA THR A 78 20.48 5.22 12.33
C THR A 78 21.82 5.85 12.65
N SER A 79 22.76 5.04 13.17
CA SER A 79 24.12 5.53 13.42
C SER A 79 24.84 5.87 12.11
N ILE A 80 25.62 6.96 12.11
CA ILE A 80 26.38 7.40 10.93
C ILE A 80 27.36 6.31 10.44
N SER A 81 27.87 5.48 11.35
CA SER A 81 28.80 4.37 11.06
C SER A 81 28.14 3.25 10.25
N VAL A 82 26.89 2.91 10.58
CA VAL A 82 26.09 1.95 9.81
C VAL A 82 25.77 2.55 8.44
N PHE A 83 25.43 3.83 8.38
CA PHE A 83 25.14 4.49 7.11
C PHE A 83 26.34 4.47 6.16
N THR A 84 27.55 4.79 6.61
CA THR A 84 28.75 4.77 5.76
C THR A 84 29.14 3.35 5.33
N THR A 85 28.96 2.37 6.21
CA THR A 85 29.27 0.96 5.90
C THR A 85 28.31 0.38 4.87
N TYR A 86 27.02 0.77 4.93
CA TYR A 86 25.97 0.28 4.05
C TYR A 86 25.52 1.30 2.99
N ALA A 87 26.26 2.38 2.77
CA ALA A 87 25.90 3.44 1.83
C ALA A 87 25.72 2.89 0.41
N VAL A 88 26.64 2.04 -0.05
CA VAL A 88 26.56 1.41 -1.37
C VAL A 88 25.34 0.49 -1.48
N PRO A 89 25.12 -0.49 -0.57
CA PRO A 89 23.89 -1.27 -0.54
C PRO A 89 22.60 -0.43 -0.52
N LEU A 90 22.55 0.64 0.28
CA LEU A 90 21.40 1.54 0.38
C LEU A 90 21.09 2.22 -0.96
N ILE A 91 22.12 2.77 -1.61
CA ILE A 91 21.96 3.43 -2.92
C ILE A 91 21.52 2.42 -3.97
N VAL A 92 22.13 1.23 -4.00
CA VAL A 92 21.77 0.17 -4.97
C VAL A 92 20.33 -0.29 -4.77
N VAL A 93 19.89 -0.51 -3.52
CA VAL A 93 18.50 -0.89 -3.22
C VAL A 93 17.54 0.25 -3.56
N GLY A 94 17.84 1.50 -3.18
CA GLY A 94 17.00 2.65 -3.50
C GLY A 94 16.85 2.86 -5.01
N ALA A 95 17.96 2.84 -5.75
CA ALA A 95 17.98 3.01 -7.19
C ALA A 95 17.30 1.85 -7.92
N SER A 96 17.52 0.61 -7.47
CA SER A 96 16.86 -0.56 -8.08
C SER A 96 15.35 -0.54 -7.86
N VAL A 97 14.87 -0.21 -6.66
CA VAL A 97 13.43 -0.06 -6.39
C VAL A 97 12.84 1.06 -7.24
N ALA A 98 13.49 2.23 -7.30
CA ALA A 98 13.02 3.34 -8.13
C ALA A 98 12.95 2.96 -9.62
N LEU A 99 13.95 2.24 -10.13
CA LEU A 99 14.00 1.78 -11.51
C LEU A 99 12.93 0.71 -11.80
N VAL A 100 12.70 -0.21 -10.86
CA VAL A 100 11.62 -1.21 -10.96
C VAL A 100 10.25 -0.53 -10.94
N THR A 101 10.03 0.46 -10.07
CA THR A 101 8.79 1.23 -10.04
C THR A 101 8.58 1.96 -11.37
N TRP A 102 9.61 2.64 -11.88
CA TRP A 102 9.55 3.29 -13.19
C TRP A 102 9.22 2.30 -14.33
N PHE A 103 9.91 1.16 -14.36
CA PHE A 103 9.70 0.13 -15.37
C PHE A 103 8.28 -0.46 -15.29
N ALA A 104 7.80 -0.77 -14.09
CA ALA A 104 6.44 -1.27 -13.88
C ALA A 104 5.39 -0.24 -14.30
N SER A 105 5.56 1.03 -13.92
CA SER A 105 4.59 2.07 -14.22
C SER A 105 4.54 2.45 -15.69
N PHE A 106 5.66 2.45 -16.43
CA PHE A 106 5.68 2.93 -17.82
C PHE A 106 5.84 1.84 -18.89
N VAL A 107 6.53 0.74 -18.59
CA VAL A 107 6.76 -0.35 -19.56
C VAL A 107 5.71 -1.44 -19.40
N LEU A 108 5.51 -1.92 -18.17
CA LEU A 108 4.53 -2.99 -17.92
C LEU A 108 3.10 -2.48 -18.10
N SER A 109 2.82 -1.24 -17.70
CA SER A 109 1.53 -0.58 -17.95
C SER A 109 1.15 -0.57 -19.44
N LYS A 110 2.10 -0.31 -20.36
CA LYS A 110 1.86 -0.38 -21.81
C LYS A 110 1.43 -1.77 -22.30
N TRP A 111 1.72 -2.83 -21.55
CA TRP A 111 1.35 -4.20 -21.91
C TRP A 111 0.05 -4.65 -21.26
N VAL A 112 -0.30 -4.10 -20.10
CA VAL A 112 -1.46 -4.50 -19.30
C VAL A 112 -2.67 -3.60 -19.56
N LEU A 113 -2.46 -2.31 -19.81
CA LEU A 113 -3.53 -1.33 -19.94
C LEU A 113 -4.04 -1.15 -21.39
N PRO A 114 -5.33 -0.76 -21.55
CA PRO A 114 -5.88 -0.35 -22.83
C PRO A 114 -5.09 0.82 -23.45
N LYS A 115 -5.04 0.90 -24.78
CA LYS A 115 -4.21 1.90 -25.48
C LYS A 115 -4.68 3.34 -25.27
N ASP A 116 -5.98 3.54 -25.08
CA ASP A 116 -6.61 4.86 -25.21
C ASP A 116 -6.27 5.82 -24.06
N ASP A 117 -5.94 5.32 -22.86
CA ASP A 117 -5.61 6.14 -21.67
C ASP A 117 -4.32 5.67 -20.96
N CYS A 118 -3.44 4.99 -21.70
CA CYS A 118 -2.32 4.27 -21.10
C CYS A 118 -1.32 5.21 -20.42
N PHE A 119 -1.06 6.39 -20.99
CA PHE A 119 -0.03 7.30 -20.47
C PHE A 119 -0.50 7.99 -19.19
N GLU A 120 -1.71 8.53 -19.22
CA GLU A 120 -2.40 9.21 -18.12
C GLU A 120 -2.53 8.26 -16.92
N THR A 121 -2.96 7.02 -17.18
CA THR A 121 -3.07 6.01 -16.12
C THR A 121 -1.70 5.61 -15.57
N SER A 122 -0.66 5.53 -16.42
CA SER A 122 0.72 5.22 -15.98
C SER A 122 1.31 6.30 -15.08
N VAL A 123 1.11 7.57 -15.43
CA VAL A 123 1.62 8.71 -14.65
C VAL A 123 0.97 8.77 -13.28
N GLY A 124 -0.35 8.59 -13.21
CA GLY A 124 -1.03 8.59 -11.92
C GLY A 124 -0.70 7.34 -11.08
N LEU A 125 -0.47 6.18 -11.70
CA LEU A 125 0.02 4.97 -11.01
C LEU A 125 1.44 5.20 -10.45
N PHE A 126 2.34 5.81 -11.22
CA PHE A 126 3.68 6.17 -10.77
C PHE A 126 3.63 7.11 -9.55
N GLY A 127 2.83 8.17 -9.62
CA GLY A 127 2.65 9.10 -8.50
C GLY A 127 2.05 8.47 -7.25
N GLN A 128 1.22 7.43 -7.40
CA GLN A 128 0.72 6.64 -6.30
C GLN A 128 1.79 5.72 -5.70
N CYS A 129 2.57 5.02 -6.52
CA CYS A 129 3.63 4.12 -6.05
C CYS A 129 4.75 4.86 -5.33
N CYS A 130 5.07 6.09 -5.75
CA CYS A 130 6.05 6.95 -5.07
C CYS A 130 5.50 7.68 -3.84
N GLY A 131 4.19 7.60 -3.58
CA GLY A 131 3.55 8.34 -2.50
C GLY A 131 2.22 7.73 -2.08
N VAL A 132 1.14 8.46 -2.29
CA VAL A 132 -0.22 8.05 -1.94
C VAL A 132 -1.16 8.26 -3.12
N LEU A 133 -2.37 7.68 -3.07
CA LEU A 133 -3.38 7.91 -4.12
C LEU A 133 -3.60 9.41 -4.41
N ALA A 134 -3.52 10.28 -3.39
CA ALA A 134 -3.64 11.72 -3.58
C ALA A 134 -2.52 12.32 -4.45
N THR A 135 -1.26 11.86 -4.31
CA THR A 135 -0.15 12.34 -5.15
C THR A 135 -0.29 11.83 -6.58
N GLY A 136 -0.77 10.60 -6.77
CA GLY A 136 -1.12 10.07 -8.09
C GLY A 136 -2.21 10.89 -8.80
N LEU A 137 -3.30 11.22 -8.09
CA LEU A 137 -4.37 12.06 -8.63
C LEU A 137 -3.95 13.50 -8.91
N LEU A 138 -2.97 14.04 -8.16
CA LEU A 138 -2.39 15.35 -8.42
C LEU A 138 -1.59 15.36 -9.72
N LEU A 139 -0.73 14.35 -9.95
CA LEU A 139 -0.02 14.23 -11.23
C LEU A 139 -0.98 14.03 -12.39
N LEU A 140 -2.04 13.23 -12.18
CA LEU A 140 -3.06 13.05 -13.19
C LEU A 140 -3.75 14.36 -13.57
N LYS A 141 -4.07 15.22 -12.60
CA LYS A 141 -4.63 16.56 -12.88
C LYS A 141 -3.72 17.47 -13.71
N VAL A 142 -2.41 17.24 -13.71
CA VAL A 142 -1.48 18.01 -14.56
C VAL A 142 -1.53 17.53 -16.00
N VAL A 143 -1.73 16.22 -16.22
CA VAL A 143 -1.75 15.61 -17.56
C VAL A 143 -3.15 15.60 -18.17
N ASP A 144 -4.17 15.39 -17.35
CA ASP A 144 -5.60 15.38 -17.69
C ASP A 144 -6.39 16.24 -16.67
N PRO A 145 -6.35 17.58 -16.82
CA PRO A 145 -6.99 18.51 -15.88
C PRO A 145 -8.51 18.40 -15.86
N ASP A 146 -9.12 18.06 -16.99
CA ASP A 146 -10.57 17.96 -17.17
C ASP A 146 -11.13 16.56 -16.91
N PHE A 147 -10.27 15.59 -16.55
CA PHE A 147 -10.61 14.17 -16.36
C PHE A 147 -11.40 13.57 -17.53
N GLN A 148 -10.98 13.90 -18.75
CA GLN A 148 -11.61 13.39 -19.97
C GLN A 148 -11.29 11.90 -20.18
N THR A 149 -10.17 11.42 -19.62
CA THR A 149 -9.72 10.02 -19.72
C THR A 149 -10.27 9.18 -18.56
N ASN A 150 -10.36 7.86 -18.74
CA ASN A 150 -10.76 6.95 -17.67
C ASN A 150 -9.63 6.69 -16.64
N ALA A 151 -8.50 7.39 -16.75
CA ALA A 151 -7.33 7.19 -15.90
C ALA A 151 -7.64 7.37 -14.41
N ALA A 152 -8.43 8.38 -14.04
CA ALA A 152 -8.78 8.64 -12.64
C ALA A 152 -9.58 7.49 -12.03
N THR A 153 -10.53 6.95 -12.79
CA THR A 153 -11.37 5.81 -12.40
C THR A 153 -10.53 4.54 -12.32
N ASN A 154 -9.63 4.31 -13.28
CA ASN A 154 -8.74 3.15 -13.31
C ASN A 154 -7.78 3.12 -12.11
N ILE A 155 -7.19 4.27 -11.75
CA ILE A 155 -6.29 4.37 -10.60
C ILE A 155 -7.05 4.20 -9.28
N THR A 156 -8.22 4.82 -9.15
CA THR A 156 -9.00 4.75 -7.91
C THR A 156 -9.58 3.35 -7.68
N SER A 157 -10.06 2.69 -8.74
CA SER A 157 -10.56 1.31 -8.68
C SER A 157 -9.44 0.31 -8.42
N SER A 158 -8.30 0.43 -9.11
CA SER A 158 -7.13 -0.43 -8.88
C SER A 158 -6.57 -0.25 -7.46
N SER A 159 -6.56 0.96 -6.93
CA SER A 159 -6.20 1.23 -5.53
C SER A 159 -7.13 0.52 -4.55
N THR A 160 -8.44 0.59 -4.79
CA THR A 160 -9.44 -0.02 -3.91
C THR A 160 -9.26 -1.54 -3.86
N LEU A 161 -9.06 -2.18 -5.01
CA LEU A 161 -8.75 -3.61 -5.09
C LEU A 161 -7.39 -3.92 -4.48
N GLY A 162 -6.38 -3.11 -4.77
CA GLY A 162 -5.02 -3.24 -4.23
C GLY A 162 -4.98 -3.16 -2.71
N TYR A 163 -5.78 -2.28 -2.09
CA TYR A 163 -5.88 -2.19 -0.64
C TYR A 163 -6.44 -3.46 -0.01
N THR A 164 -7.34 -4.20 -0.68
CA THR A 164 -7.83 -5.48 -0.14
C THR A 164 -6.70 -6.49 0.03
N TYR A 165 -5.77 -6.53 -0.93
CA TYR A 165 -4.60 -7.39 -0.91
C TYR A 165 -3.51 -6.87 0.05
N GLN A 166 -3.21 -5.58 -0.02
CA GLN A 166 -2.21 -4.94 0.83
C GLN A 166 -2.57 -5.07 2.31
N LEU A 167 -3.85 -4.90 2.68
CA LEU A 167 -4.31 -5.09 4.06
C LEU A 167 -4.01 -6.50 4.56
N GLN A 168 -4.29 -7.54 3.79
CA GLN A 168 -3.99 -8.93 4.18
C GLN A 168 -2.49 -9.12 4.43
N TYR A 169 -1.65 -8.53 3.58
CA TYR A 169 -0.19 -8.56 3.73
C TYR A 169 0.31 -7.86 4.99
N THR A 170 -0.16 -6.64 5.23
CA THR A 170 0.27 -5.87 6.40
C THR A 170 -0.28 -6.46 7.72
N LEU A 171 -1.42 -7.15 7.67
CA LEU A 171 -2.09 -7.74 8.84
C LEU A 171 -1.58 -9.13 9.21
N VAL A 172 -1.68 -10.05 8.25
CA VAL A 172 -1.56 -11.49 8.48
C VAL A 172 -0.14 -11.94 8.18
N PHE A 173 0.39 -11.54 7.03
CA PHE A 173 1.73 -11.95 6.61
C PHE A 173 2.84 -11.37 7.48
N THR A 174 2.63 -10.19 8.07
CA THR A 174 3.60 -9.60 9.00
C THR A 174 3.70 -10.35 10.33
N ALA A 175 2.61 -11.00 10.76
CA ALA A 175 2.64 -11.92 11.90
C ALA A 175 3.22 -13.29 11.51
N LEU A 176 2.85 -13.81 10.34
CA LEU A 176 3.30 -15.11 9.84
C LEU A 176 4.79 -15.13 9.46
N ILE A 177 5.37 -14.00 9.05
CA ILE A 177 6.80 -13.97 8.70
C ILE A 177 7.69 -14.25 9.91
N MET A 178 7.22 -13.93 11.11
CA MET A 178 7.94 -14.17 12.36
C MET A 178 7.94 -15.65 12.77
N THR A 179 6.99 -16.46 12.27
CA THR A 179 6.87 -17.88 12.61
C THR A 179 7.25 -18.82 11.48
N GLN A 180 6.89 -18.49 10.24
CA GLN A 180 7.09 -19.31 9.04
C GLN A 180 7.51 -18.44 7.86
N PRO A 181 8.75 -17.90 7.87
CA PRO A 181 9.21 -16.93 6.87
C PRO A 181 9.24 -17.50 5.44
N MET A 182 9.60 -18.78 5.27
CA MET A 182 9.67 -19.43 3.95
C MET A 182 8.31 -19.52 3.25
N PHE A 183 7.24 -19.78 4.01
CA PHE A 183 5.89 -19.83 3.45
C PHE A 183 5.45 -18.46 2.93
N VAL A 184 5.68 -17.41 3.73
CA VAL A 184 5.35 -16.03 3.35
C VAL A 184 6.11 -15.60 2.10
N TYR A 185 7.40 -15.96 2.02
CA TYR A 185 8.23 -15.63 0.86
C TYR A 185 7.69 -16.31 -0.41
N LEU A 186 7.49 -17.62 -0.39
CA LEU A 186 6.98 -18.39 -1.53
C LEU A 186 5.59 -17.90 -1.97
N TRP A 187 4.71 -17.64 -1.01
CA TRP A 187 3.36 -17.13 -1.28
C TRP A 187 3.40 -15.76 -1.96
N SER A 188 4.30 -14.87 -1.53
CA SER A 188 4.47 -13.53 -2.11
C SER A 188 4.94 -13.56 -3.55
N TRP A 189 5.96 -14.37 -3.84
CA TRP A 189 6.43 -14.56 -5.21
C TRP A 189 5.38 -15.24 -6.09
N GLY A 190 4.68 -16.23 -5.56
CA GLY A 190 3.59 -16.92 -6.25
C GLY A 190 2.46 -15.95 -6.64
N LEU A 191 1.99 -15.13 -5.70
CA LEU A 191 0.95 -14.14 -5.96
C LEU A 191 1.39 -13.07 -6.95
N MET A 192 2.63 -12.58 -6.85
CA MET A 192 3.17 -11.63 -7.80
C MET A 192 3.12 -12.20 -9.23
N LEU A 193 3.56 -13.44 -9.42
CA LEU A 193 3.53 -14.12 -10.71
C LEU A 193 2.10 -14.34 -11.22
N ILE A 194 1.18 -14.74 -10.34
CA ILE A 194 -0.24 -14.93 -10.69
C ILE A 194 -0.88 -13.61 -11.11
N LEU A 195 -0.68 -12.53 -10.35
CA LEU A 195 -1.25 -11.21 -10.65
C LEU A 195 -0.64 -10.60 -11.92
N LEU A 196 0.66 -10.73 -12.13
CA LEU A 196 1.33 -10.33 -13.37
C LEU A 196 0.83 -11.16 -14.56
N GLY A 197 0.73 -12.47 -14.41
CA GLY A 197 0.24 -13.39 -15.43
C GLY A 197 -1.21 -13.11 -15.82
N ALA A 198 -2.08 -12.92 -14.83
CA ALA A 198 -3.48 -12.52 -15.03
C ALA A 198 -3.57 -11.14 -15.70
N GLY A 199 -2.78 -10.16 -15.25
CA GLY A 199 -2.72 -8.83 -15.84
C GLY A 199 -2.33 -8.86 -17.32
N MET A 200 -1.31 -9.65 -17.68
CA MET A 200 -0.90 -9.83 -19.08
C MET A 200 -1.94 -10.58 -19.92
N PHE A 201 -2.61 -11.59 -19.35
CA PHE A 201 -3.64 -12.37 -20.05
C PHE A 201 -4.89 -11.54 -20.34
N PHE A 202 -5.40 -10.82 -19.34
CA PHE A 202 -6.54 -9.92 -19.50
C PHE A 202 -6.18 -8.70 -20.37
N GLY A 203 -4.99 -8.13 -20.20
CA GLY A 203 -4.48 -7.03 -21.03
C GLY A 203 -4.43 -7.39 -22.52
N LYS A 204 -3.93 -8.59 -22.87
CA LYS A 204 -3.95 -9.09 -24.27
C LYS A 204 -5.37 -9.26 -24.82
N LYS A 205 -6.32 -9.70 -24.00
CA LYS A 205 -7.71 -9.93 -24.41
C LYS A 205 -8.47 -8.62 -24.63
N TYR A 206 -8.22 -7.60 -23.80
CA TYR A 206 -8.79 -6.26 -23.99
C TYR A 206 -8.17 -5.53 -25.19
N ARG A 207 -6.86 -5.67 -25.42
CA ARG A 207 -6.18 -5.10 -26.59
C ARG A 207 -6.66 -5.69 -27.92
N LYS A 208 -7.07 -6.96 -27.96
CA LYS A 208 -7.66 -7.61 -29.16
C LYS A 208 -9.09 -7.16 -29.49
N LYS A 209 -9.82 -6.59 -28.52
CA LYS A 209 -11.18 -6.08 -28.73
C LYS A 209 -11.23 -4.62 -29.19
N ALA A 210 -10.10 -3.91 -29.14
CA ALA A 210 -9.97 -2.50 -29.53
C ALA A 210 -9.42 -2.32 -30.96
N VAL A 211 -9.53 -3.36 -31.79
CA VAL A 211 -9.30 -3.34 -33.26
C VAL A 211 -10.58 -3.81 -33.90
#